data_AF-B7G761-F1
#
_entry.id   AF-B7G761-F1
#
_cell.length_a   1.000
_cell.length_b   1.000
_cell.length_c   1.000
_cell.angle_alpha   90.00
_cell.angle_beta   90.00
_cell.angle_gamma   90.00
#
_symmetry.space_group_name_H-M   'P 1'
#
loop_
_entity.id
_entity.type
_entity.pdbx_description
1 polymer ?
#
loop_
_entity_poly.entity_id
_entity_poly.type
_entity_poly.pdbx_seq_one_letter_code
_entity_poly.pdbx_strand_id
1 'polypeptide(L)'
;DHVASDPVERQSVESRGGIITKIGNVDRVSGSLVVTRSIGDADLADVLSQVPDVLPFSMVEMRALCGYSSKIPCFVILASDGLWDRISNQEAVRCIWR
;
A
#
# COMPACT_ATOMS: atom_id res chain seq x y z
N ASP A 1 0.14 -3.41 -0.55
CA ASP A 1 -0.46 -2.54 0.48
C ASP A 1 -0.36 -3.20 1.83
N HIS A 2 -0.21 -2.43 2.90
CA HIS A 2 -0.06 -2.96 4.26
C HIS A 2 -1.41 -3.01 4.99
N VAL A 3 -2.18 -4.07 4.74
CA VAL A 3 -3.56 -4.21 5.23
C VAL A 3 -3.72 -5.44 6.11
N ALA A 4 -4.66 -5.39 7.06
CA ALA A 4 -4.88 -6.43 8.07
C ALA A 4 -5.32 -7.80 7.49
N SER A 5 -5.84 -7.82 6.27
CA SER A 5 -6.19 -9.04 5.54
C SER A 5 -4.98 -9.72 4.89
N ASP A 6 -3.84 -9.03 4.76
CA ASP A 6 -2.61 -9.63 4.26
C ASP A 6 -2.01 -10.57 5.33
N PRO A 7 -1.71 -11.84 5.02
CA PRO A 7 -1.22 -12.80 6.02
C PRO A 7 0.11 -12.41 6.68
N VAL A 8 1.01 -11.76 5.95
CA VAL A 8 2.33 -11.36 6.46
C VAL A 8 2.17 -10.18 7.42
N GLU A 9 1.38 -9.18 7.02
CA GLU A 9 1.07 -8.04 7.88
C GLU A 9 0.27 -8.42 9.12
N ARG A 10 -0.69 -9.35 8.96
CA ARG A 10 -1.42 -9.94 10.08
C ARG A 10 -0.49 -10.58 11.09
N GLN A 11 0.40 -11.46 10.64
CA GLN A 11 1.38 -12.12 11.51
C GLN A 11 2.28 -11.09 12.21
N SER A 12 2.68 -10.04 11.48
CA SER A 12 3.48 -8.93 12.01
C SER A 12 2.76 -8.24 13.18
N VAL A 13 1.48 -7.89 13.04
CA VAL A 13 0.67 -7.28 14.12
C VAL A 13 0.51 -8.24 15.30
N GLU A 14 0.17 -9.51 15.04
CA GLU A 14 -0.02 -10.52 16.08
C GLU A 14 1.29 -10.78 16.87
N SER A 15 2.46 -10.69 16.21
CA SER A 15 3.77 -10.83 16.87
C SER A 15 4.12 -9.70 17.85
N ARG A 16 3.50 -8.53 17.68
CA ARG A 16 3.61 -7.37 18.58
C ARG A 16 2.53 -7.36 19.67
N GLY A 17 1.73 -8.42 19.78
CA GLY A 17 0.63 -8.52 20.75
C GLY A 17 -0.67 -7.86 20.31
N GLY A 18 -0.76 -7.39 19.06
CA GLY A 18 -2.01 -6.92 18.47
C GLY A 18 -2.94 -8.08 18.11
N ILE A 19 -4.22 -7.75 17.88
CA ILE A 19 -5.21 -8.71 17.39
C ILE A 19 -5.84 -8.21 16.11
N ILE A 20 -6.20 -9.11 15.20
CA ILE A 20 -7.03 -8.77 14.05
C ILE A 20 -8.47 -9.21 14.31
N THR A 21 -9.37 -8.24 14.31
CA THR A 21 -10.82 -8.44 14.47
C THR A 21 -11.51 -8.20 13.15
N LYS A 22 -12.37 -9.15 12.74
CA LYS A 22 -13.21 -8.98 11.56
C LYS A 22 -14.52 -8.31 11.95
N ILE A 23 -14.77 -7.10 11.43
CA ILE A 23 -16.03 -6.37 11.62
C ILE A 23 -16.74 -6.31 10.26
N GLY A 24 -17.86 -7.03 10.15
CA GLY A 24 -18.48 -7.30 8.85
C GLY A 24 -17.56 -8.17 8.00
N ASN A 25 -17.19 -7.68 6.80
CA ASN A 25 -16.26 -8.37 5.90
C ASN A 25 -14.86 -7.76 5.88
N VAL A 26 -14.54 -6.86 6.82
CA VAL A 26 -13.28 -6.12 6.83
C VAL A 26 -12.46 -6.51 8.07
N ASP A 27 -11.22 -6.93 7.83
CA ASP A 27 -10.25 -7.21 8.88
C ASP A 27 -9.65 -5.90 9.40
N ARG A 28 -9.55 -5.77 10.73
CA ARG A 28 -9.07 -4.57 11.41
C ARG A 28 -8.12 -4.88 12.56
N VAL A 29 -7.05 -4.10 12.69
CA VAL A 29 -6.16 -4.08 13.87
C VAL A 29 -6.93 -3.55 15.06
N SER A 30 -7.04 -4.37 16.11
CA SER A 30 -7.75 -4.06 17.35
C SER A 30 -9.17 -3.50 17.11
N GLY A 31 -9.84 -4.00 16.05
CA GLY A 31 -11.18 -3.54 15.65
C GLY A 31 -11.26 -2.13 15.06
N SER A 32 -10.15 -1.40 14.95
CA SER A 32 -10.14 0.03 14.62
C SER A 32 -9.66 0.29 13.19
N LEU A 33 -8.41 -0.06 12.86
CA LEU A 33 -7.78 0.32 11.59
C LEU A 33 -7.70 -0.84 10.60
N VAL A 34 -7.88 -0.56 9.32
CA VAL A 34 -7.70 -1.57 8.25
C VAL A 34 -6.22 -1.75 7.90
N VAL A 35 -5.41 -0.71 8.07
CA VAL A 35 -3.96 -0.74 7.81
C VAL A 35 -3.20 -1.28 9.01
N THR A 36 -2.05 -1.90 8.74
CA THR A 36 -1.14 -2.49 9.75
C THR A 36 0.11 -1.63 10.00
N ARG A 37 0.28 -0.59 9.19
CA ARG A 37 1.38 0.37 9.29
C ARG A 37 0.84 1.78 9.21
N SER A 38 1.37 2.66 10.05
CA SER A 38 0.96 4.05 10.08
C SER A 38 2.03 4.92 10.73
N ILE A 39 2.06 6.20 10.35
CA ILE A 39 2.77 7.24 11.07
C ILE A 39 1.72 7.99 11.88
N GLY A 40 1.81 7.94 13.21
CA GLY A 40 0.78 8.45 14.11
C GLY A 40 0.07 7.31 14.85
N ASP A 41 -1.26 7.39 14.97
CA ASP A 41 -2.11 6.39 15.66
C ASP A 41 -1.57 5.97 17.02
N ALA A 42 -1.30 6.95 17.89
CA ALA A 42 -0.58 6.79 19.15
C ALA A 42 -1.13 5.65 20.02
N ASP A 43 -2.46 5.50 20.09
CA ASP A 43 -3.13 4.46 20.89
C ASP A 43 -2.88 3.03 20.37
N LEU A 44 -2.39 2.89 19.14
CA LEU A 44 -2.08 1.62 18.48
C LEU A 44 -0.60 1.52 18.07
N ALA A 45 0.24 2.48 18.48
CA ALA A 45 1.64 2.58 18.04
C ALA A 45 2.47 1.33 18.39
N ASP A 46 2.14 0.63 19.47
CA ASP A 46 2.86 -0.58 19.89
C ASP A 46 2.59 -1.80 19.00
N VAL A 47 1.44 -1.81 18.28
CA VAL A 47 1.02 -2.96 17.47
C VAL A 47 1.10 -2.68 15.96
N LEU A 48 1.10 -1.41 15.56
CA LEU A 48 1.34 -0.99 14.17
C LEU A 48 2.84 -0.85 13.90
N SER A 49 3.27 -1.13 12.67
CA SER A 49 4.65 -0.80 12.27
C SER A 49 4.74 0.64 11.77
N GLN A 50 5.78 1.34 12.20
CA GLN A 50 6.16 2.66 11.67
C GLN A 50 7.26 2.55 10.60
N VAL A 51 7.67 1.32 10.28
CA VAL A 51 8.75 1.05 9.32
C VAL A 51 8.17 0.94 7.91
N PRO A 52 8.57 1.81 6.97
CA PRO A 52 8.12 1.70 5.58
C PRO A 52 8.82 0.55 4.86
N ASP A 53 8.17 0.02 3.82
CA ASP A 53 8.88 -0.78 2.83
C ASP A 53 9.61 0.15 1.86
N VAL A 54 10.92 -0.07 1.70
CA VAL A 54 11.79 0.76 0.86
C VAL A 54 12.27 -0.05 -0.33
N LEU A 55 11.92 0.40 -1.54
CA LEU A 55 12.39 -0.16 -2.80
C LEU A 55 13.23 0.89 -3.53
N PRO A 56 14.58 0.80 -3.47
CA PRO A 56 15.44 1.74 -4.16
C PRO A 56 15.50 1.44 -5.64
N PHE A 57 15.47 2.49 -6.47
CA PHE A 57 15.68 2.40 -7.91
C PHE A 57 16.64 3.49 -8.37
N SER A 58 17.57 3.14 -9.24
CA SER A 58 18.35 4.10 -10.02
C SER A 58 17.51 4.68 -11.17
N MET A 59 17.90 5.85 -11.66
CA MET A 59 17.27 6.45 -12.85
C MET A 59 17.38 5.56 -14.10
N VAL A 60 18.43 4.73 -14.18
CA VAL A 60 18.63 3.79 -15.30
C VAL A 60 17.61 2.66 -15.22
N GLU A 61 17.41 2.06 -14.04
CA GLU A 61 16.41 1.01 -13.83
C GLU A 61 14.99 1.53 -14.08
N MET A 62 14.66 2.71 -13.55
CA MET A 62 13.33 3.32 -13.77
C MET A 62 13.05 3.54 -15.26
N ARG A 63 14.03 4.05 -16.03
CA ARG A 63 13.89 4.21 -17.48
C ARG A 63 13.73 2.88 -18.21
N ALA A 64 14.44 1.84 -17.77
CA ALA A 64 14.31 0.51 -18.35
C ALA A 64 12.89 -0.07 -18.14
N LEU A 65 12.29 0.16 -16.97
CA LEU A 65 10.93 -0.30 -16.63
C LEU A 65 9.83 0.38 -17.44
N CYS A 66 9.99 1.67 -17.78
CA CYS A 66 8.99 2.37 -18.62
C CYS A 66 8.92 1.84 -20.05
N GLY A 67 9.99 1.22 -20.53
CA GLY A 67 10.19 0.95 -21.95
C GLY A 67 10.45 2.22 -22.79
N TYR A 68 10.57 2.03 -24.10
CA TYR A 68 10.85 3.11 -25.05
C TYR A 68 9.59 3.44 -25.85
N SER A 69 8.78 4.37 -25.35
CA SER A 69 7.67 4.97 -26.12
C SER A 69 7.97 6.43 -26.40
N SER A 70 7.97 6.83 -27.67
CA SER A 70 8.12 8.23 -28.07
C SER A 70 6.85 9.06 -27.85
N LYS A 71 5.71 8.41 -27.56
CA LYS A 71 4.41 9.06 -27.43
C LYS A 71 4.05 9.43 -25.98
N ILE A 72 4.65 8.77 -25.01
CA ILE A 72 4.33 8.96 -23.59
C ILE A 72 5.62 9.05 -22.78
N PRO A 73 5.81 10.13 -21.99
CA PRO A 73 6.95 10.23 -21.10
C PRO A 73 6.87 9.18 -19.99
N CYS A 74 8.01 8.74 -19.47
CA CYS A 74 8.05 8.04 -18.19
C CYS A 74 7.36 8.88 -17.10
N PHE A 75 6.41 8.30 -16.37
CA PHE A 75 5.75 8.94 -15.25
C PHE A 75 5.53 7.94 -14.10
N VAL A 76 5.20 8.47 -12.93
CA VAL A 76 4.79 7.70 -11.74
C VAL A 76 3.39 8.16 -11.34
N ILE A 77 2.54 7.20 -10.96
CA ILE A 77 1.23 7.48 -10.36
C ILE A 77 1.33 7.18 -8.87
N LEU A 78 1.04 8.18 -8.03
CA LEU A 78 0.88 8.04 -6.59
C LEU A 78 -0.54 8.48 -6.25
N ALA A 79 -1.28 7.66 -5.52
CA ALA A 79 -2.64 7.96 -5.10
C ALA A 79 -3.00 7.18 -3.83
N SER A 80 -4.03 7.62 -3.12
CA SER A 80 -4.64 6.87 -2.03
C SER A 80 -5.50 5.71 -2.53
N ASP A 81 -5.89 4.84 -1.62
CA ASP A 81 -6.84 3.73 -1.82
C ASP A 81 -8.13 4.14 -2.54
N GLY A 82 -8.64 5.36 -2.30
CA GLY A 82 -9.82 5.89 -3.01
C GLY A 82 -9.75 5.79 -4.55
N LEU A 83 -8.55 5.80 -5.14
CA LEU A 83 -8.35 5.49 -6.56
C LEU A 83 -8.20 3.97 -6.80
N TRP A 84 -7.27 3.33 -6.08
CA TRP A 84 -6.84 1.95 -6.34
C TRP A 84 -7.90 0.90 -6.00
N ASP A 85 -8.85 1.23 -5.12
CA ASP A 85 -10.03 0.40 -4.83
C ASP A 85 -11.04 0.37 -5.98
N ARG A 86 -10.91 1.28 -6.96
CA ARG A 86 -11.89 1.48 -8.04
C ARG A 86 -11.36 1.10 -9.42
N ILE A 87 -10.06 1.24 -9.65
CA ILE A 87 -9.45 0.97 -10.95
C ILE A 87 -8.15 0.18 -10.81
N SER A 88 -7.87 -0.66 -11.79
CA SER A 88 -6.60 -1.37 -11.90
C SER A 88 -5.46 -0.45 -12.33
N ASN A 89 -4.22 -0.88 -12.06
CA ASN A 89 -3.01 -0.18 -12.50
C ASN A 89 -3.03 0.14 -14.01
N GLN A 90 -3.51 -0.80 -14.84
CA GLN A 90 -3.56 -0.61 -16.29
C GLN A 90 -4.67 0.34 -16.74
N GLU A 91 -5.76 0.45 -15.99
CA GLU A 91 -6.79 1.46 -16.23
C GLU A 91 -6.28 2.85 -15.87
N ALA A 92 -5.60 2.99 -14.72
CA ALA A 92 -4.98 4.26 -14.31
C ALA A 92 -3.98 4.79 -15.35
N VAL A 93 -3.12 3.91 -15.90
CA VAL A 93 -2.21 4.26 -17.00
C VAL A 93 -2.96 4.70 -18.25
N ARG A 94 -4.06 4.02 -18.61
CA ARG A 94 -4.89 4.38 -19.77
C ARG A 94 -5.60 5.72 -19.59
N CYS A 95 -5.94 6.13 -18.38
CA CYS A 95 -6.53 7.45 -18.13
C CYS A 95 -5.59 8.63 -18.46
N ILE A 96 -4.28 8.40 -18.44
CA ILE A 96 -3.26 9.39 -18.81
C ILE A 96 -3.08 9.45 -20.34
N TRP A 97 -3.39 8.36 -21.05
CA TRP A 97 -3.40 8.28 -22.50
C TRP A 97 -4.60 9.05 -23.07
N ARG A 98 -4.46 10.36 -23.28
CA ARG A 98 -5.38 11.18 -24.08
C ARG A 98 -4.64 11.94 -25.17
#